data_AF-A0AAD5YC47-F1
#
_entry.id   AF-A0AAD5YC47-F1
#
_cell.length_a   1.000
_cell.length_b   1.000
_cell.length_c   1.000
_cell.angle_alpha   90.00
_cell.angle_beta   90.00
_cell.angle_gamma   90.00
#
_symmetry.space_group_name_H-M   'P 1'
#
loop_
_entity.id
_entity.type
_entity.pdbx_description
1 polymer ?
#
loop_
_entity_poly.entity_id
_entity_poly.type
_entity_poly.pdbx_seq_one_letter_code
_entity_poly.pdbx_strand_id
1 'polypeptide(L)'
;MNERAAADTVQFAQRQVNAAAEKAKDAAAALAAFRNSHTVFDPDRQSALQLQQVPVLKASIDTLQKQIKVATGGVTGGQDSLSQKATGYARLQLDSQFADKQLASAMAALENARSEAERKQLYLERLVEPNRPDIAIEPKRIRGILTAFIVGLVVWGALSLLLASVREHRD
;
A
#
# COMPACT_ATOMS: atom_id res chain seq x y z
N MET A 1 10.29 10.57 -12.58
CA MET A 1 10.16 10.93 -11.15
C MET A 1 9.23 10.01 -10.36
N ASN A 2 8.29 9.29 -10.99
CA ASN A 2 7.23 8.58 -10.27
C ASN A 2 7.65 7.21 -9.66
N GLU A 3 8.56 6.47 -10.29
CA GLU A 3 9.00 5.17 -9.75
C GLU A 3 9.79 5.28 -8.45
N ARG A 4 10.68 6.28 -8.34
CA ARG A 4 11.45 6.52 -7.09
C ARG A 4 10.53 6.86 -5.92
N ALA A 5 9.52 7.71 -6.14
CA ALA A 5 8.55 8.05 -5.10
C ALA A 5 7.73 6.84 -4.64
N ALA A 6 7.35 5.94 -5.56
CA ALA A 6 6.65 4.70 -5.21
C ALA A 6 7.56 3.75 -4.41
N ALA A 7 8.82 3.58 -4.84
CA ALA A 7 9.81 2.78 -4.13
C ALA A 7 10.11 3.31 -2.71
N ASP A 8 10.27 4.63 -2.57
CA ASP A 8 10.51 5.29 -1.28
C ASP A 8 9.33 5.08 -0.31
N THR A 9 8.10 5.10 -0.82
CA THR A 9 6.88 4.88 -0.02
C THR A 9 6.82 3.44 0.51
N VAL A 10 7.11 2.45 -0.34
CA VAL A 10 7.17 1.03 0.07
C VAL A 10 8.31 0.81 1.06
N GLN A 11 9.48 1.42 0.84
CA GLN A 11 10.63 1.31 1.74
C GLN A 11 10.37 1.96 3.10
N PHE A 12 9.63 3.07 3.14
CA PHE A 12 9.19 3.69 4.39
C PHE A 12 8.20 2.79 5.15
N ALA A 13 7.19 2.25 4.47
CA ALA A 13 6.24 1.32 5.08
C ALA A 13 6.95 0.05 5.60
N GLN A 14 7.94 -0.46 4.87
CA GLN A 14 8.74 -1.61 5.28
C GLN A 14 9.55 -1.31 6.56
N ARG A 15 10.14 -0.12 6.66
CA ARG A 15 10.85 0.30 7.88
C ARG A 15 9.92 0.37 9.09
N GLN A 16 8.67 0.83 8.91
CA GLN A 16 7.68 0.83 9.98
C GLN A 16 7.31 -0.59 10.44
N VAL A 17 7.14 -1.53 9.50
CA VAL A 17 6.92 -2.94 9.85
C VAL A 17 8.08 -3.50 10.65
N ASN A 18 9.31 -3.26 10.22
CA ASN A 18 10.50 -3.76 10.92
C ASN A 18 10.60 -3.18 12.34
N ALA A 19 10.33 -1.89 12.50
CA ALA A 19 10.33 -1.23 13.81
C ALA A 19 9.21 -1.78 14.72
N ALA A 20 8.02 -2.02 14.18
CA ALA A 20 6.91 -2.61 14.93
C ALA A 20 7.19 -4.09 15.30
N ALA A 21 7.86 -4.84 14.42
CA ALA A 21 8.23 -6.23 14.66
C ALA A 21 9.25 -6.36 15.79
N GLU A 22 10.27 -5.51 15.82
CA GLU A 22 11.22 -5.47 16.95
C GLU A 22 10.50 -5.13 18.26
N LYS A 23 9.60 -4.14 18.25
CA LYS A 23 8.83 -3.77 19.44
C LYS A 23 7.91 -4.89 19.94
N ALA A 24 7.29 -5.65 19.04
CA ALA A 24 6.47 -6.81 19.40
C ALA A 24 7.31 -7.94 19.99
N LYS A 25 8.49 -8.18 19.42
CA LYS A 25 9.47 -9.15 19.92
C LYS A 25 9.98 -8.78 21.32
N ASP A 26 10.29 -7.50 21.55
CA ASP A 26 10.72 -7.00 22.87
C ASP A 26 9.62 -7.15 23.92
N ALA A 27 8.37 -6.81 23.57
CA ALA A 27 7.23 -6.97 24.47
C ALA A 27 6.95 -8.44 24.80
N ALA A 28 7.06 -9.34 23.80
CA ALA A 28 6.94 -10.78 24.01
C ALA A 28 8.07 -11.34 24.88
N ALA A 29 9.31 -10.86 24.68
CA ALA A 29 10.46 -11.24 25.50
C ALA A 29 10.30 -10.78 26.96
N ALA A 30 9.77 -9.56 27.17
CA ALA A 30 9.48 -9.05 28.51
C ALA A 30 8.40 -9.91 29.21
N LEU A 31 7.33 -10.29 28.51
CA LEU A 31 6.29 -11.17 29.03
C LEU A 31 6.85 -12.56 29.39
N ALA A 32 7.71 -13.12 28.53
CA ALA A 32 8.38 -14.40 28.77
C ALA A 32 9.34 -14.34 29.97
N ALA A 33 10.09 -13.25 30.13
CA ALA A 33 10.98 -13.05 31.29
C ALA A 33 10.20 -12.86 32.60
N PHE A 34 9.07 -12.14 32.57
CA PHE A 34 8.18 -12.01 33.72
C PHE A 34 7.59 -13.37 34.12
N ARG A 35 7.16 -14.17 33.12
CA ARG A 35 6.72 -15.54 33.33
C ARG A 35 7.82 -16.39 33.97
N ASN A 36 9.03 -16.39 33.41
CA ASN A 36 10.15 -17.20 33.91
C ASN A 36 10.58 -16.81 35.34
N SER A 37 10.53 -15.52 35.69
CA SER A 37 10.88 -15.04 37.03
C SER A 37 9.80 -15.33 38.08
N HIS A 38 8.53 -15.41 37.69
CA HIS A 38 7.39 -15.62 38.61
C HIS A 38 6.83 -17.05 38.57
N THR A 39 7.20 -17.86 37.58
CA THR A 39 6.98 -19.31 37.50
C THR A 39 8.31 -20.01 37.28
N VAL A 40 9.07 -20.20 38.35
CA VAL A 40 10.12 -21.23 38.38
C VAL A 40 9.39 -22.58 38.30
N PHE A 41 9.20 -23.10 37.10
CA PHE A 41 8.70 -24.45 36.85
C PHE A 41 9.44 -25.04 35.66
N ASP A 42 10.02 -26.22 35.91
CA ASP A 42 11.10 -26.85 35.18
C ASP A 42 10.87 -27.09 33.66
N PRO A 43 11.92 -27.05 32.83
CA PRO A 43 11.84 -27.24 31.39
C PRO A 43 11.63 -28.70 30.91
N ASP A 44 11.22 -29.65 31.77
CA ASP A 44 11.26 -31.09 31.43
C ASP A 44 9.93 -31.75 31.02
N ARG A 45 8.81 -31.02 30.86
CA ARG A 45 7.52 -31.68 30.55
C ARG A 45 6.72 -31.21 29.33
N GLN A 46 7.19 -30.23 28.55
CA GLN A 46 6.38 -29.67 27.46
C GLN A 46 6.71 -30.18 26.05
N SER A 47 7.65 -31.12 25.89
CA SER A 47 8.02 -31.66 24.58
C SER A 47 7.18 -32.88 24.13
N ALA A 48 6.11 -33.24 24.82
CA ALA A 48 5.34 -34.42 24.45
C ALA A 48 3.83 -34.21 24.55
N LEU A 49 3.21 -34.13 23.37
CA LEU A 49 1.89 -34.67 23.06
C LEU A 49 0.69 -33.73 23.28
N GLN A 50 0.59 -32.85 22.30
CA GLN A 50 -0.59 -32.58 21.49
C GLN A 50 -1.66 -33.71 21.49
N LEU A 51 -2.93 -33.28 21.50
CA LEU A 51 -4.19 -34.01 21.26
C LEU A 51 -4.90 -34.60 22.50
N GLN A 52 -5.86 -33.84 23.06
CA GLN A 52 -7.28 -34.24 23.10
C GLN A 52 -8.17 -33.12 23.67
N GLN A 53 -9.33 -33.00 23.04
CA GLN A 53 -10.21 -31.84 22.95
C GLN A 53 -11.07 -31.66 24.21
N VAL A 54 -11.71 -30.49 24.35
CA VAL A 54 -12.92 -30.09 25.14
C VAL A 54 -12.98 -30.28 26.68
N PRO A 55 -12.89 -31.46 27.33
CA PRO A 55 -12.81 -31.59 28.80
C PRO A 55 -11.78 -30.70 29.51
N VAL A 56 -10.63 -30.40 28.89
CA VAL A 56 -9.61 -29.50 29.45
C VAL A 56 -10.16 -28.08 29.61
N LEU A 57 -11.05 -27.62 28.73
CA LEU A 57 -11.64 -26.28 28.85
C LEU A 57 -12.57 -26.15 30.07
N LYS A 58 -13.32 -27.20 30.42
CA LYS A 58 -14.18 -27.19 31.62
C LYS A 58 -13.36 -27.20 32.91
N ALA A 59 -12.28 -27.99 32.94
CA ALA A 59 -11.33 -27.96 34.04
C ALA A 59 -10.64 -26.59 34.14
N SER A 60 -10.28 -25.97 33.01
CA SER A 60 -9.74 -24.60 32.96
C SER A 60 -10.73 -23.57 33.51
N ILE A 61 -12.03 -23.68 33.23
CA ILE A 61 -13.05 -22.76 33.76
C ILE A 61 -13.20 -22.88 35.28
N ASP A 62 -13.23 -24.10 35.83
CA ASP A 62 -13.34 -24.32 37.29
C ASP A 62 -12.06 -23.87 38.02
N THR A 63 -10.91 -24.01 37.36
CA THR A 63 -9.62 -23.50 37.84
C THR A 63 -9.58 -21.97 37.78
N LEU A 64 -10.09 -21.36 36.70
CA LEU A 64 -10.28 -19.92 36.55
C LEU A 64 -11.21 -19.35 37.65
N GLN A 65 -12.31 -20.04 37.98
CA GLN A 65 -13.21 -19.62 39.05
C GLN A 65 -12.57 -19.70 40.44
N LYS A 66 -11.80 -20.77 40.73
CA LYS A 66 -11.04 -20.88 41.99
C LYS A 66 -9.95 -19.80 42.09
N GLN A 67 -9.27 -19.49 40.98
CA GLN A 67 -8.28 -18.41 40.92
C GLN A 67 -8.90 -17.03 41.14
N ILE A 68 -10.07 -16.75 40.57
CA ILE A 68 -10.81 -15.51 40.82
C ILE A 68 -11.18 -15.38 42.30
N LYS A 69 -11.64 -16.47 42.94
CA LYS A 69 -12.04 -16.46 44.35
C LYS A 69 -10.87 -16.27 45.32
N VAL A 70 -9.71 -16.84 45.01
CA VAL A 70 -8.45 -16.62 45.76
C VAL A 70 -7.88 -15.23 45.51
N ALA A 71 -7.99 -14.72 44.28
CA ALA A 71 -7.59 -13.36 43.92
C ALA A 71 -8.41 -12.31 44.67
N THR A 72 -9.72 -12.49 44.85
CA THR A 72 -10.55 -11.54 45.62
C THR A 72 -10.24 -11.57 47.13
N GLY A 73 -9.72 -12.68 47.66
CA GLY A 73 -9.35 -12.83 49.07
C GLY A 73 -7.97 -12.28 49.46
N GLY A 74 -7.06 -12.08 48.49
CA GLY A 74 -5.68 -11.62 48.74
C GLY A 74 -5.43 -10.12 48.52
N VAL A 75 -6.49 -9.33 48.31
CA VAL A 75 -6.42 -7.94 47.79
C VAL A 75 -6.05 -6.87 48.82
N THR A 76 -5.96 -7.18 50.12
CA THR A 76 -5.74 -6.14 51.15
C THR A 76 -4.29 -6.09 51.66
N GLY A 77 -3.40 -5.46 50.88
CA GLY A 77 -2.27 -4.70 51.42
C GLY A 77 -0.97 -5.45 51.71
N GLY A 78 -0.02 -5.41 50.78
CA GLY A 78 1.39 -5.76 51.04
C GLY A 78 2.25 -5.57 49.79
N GLN A 79 3.52 -5.18 49.97
CA GLN A 79 4.48 -4.90 48.87
C GLN A 79 4.76 -6.12 47.98
N ASP A 80 4.42 -7.33 48.43
CA ASP A 80 4.55 -8.61 47.71
C ASP A 80 3.18 -9.21 47.30
N SER A 81 2.10 -8.42 47.42
CA SER A 81 0.73 -8.89 47.20
C SER A 81 0.53 -9.41 45.78
N LEU A 82 -0.22 -10.49 45.65
CA LEU A 82 -0.65 -11.08 44.37
C LEU A 82 -1.30 -10.03 43.46
N SER A 83 -1.96 -9.02 44.03
CA SER A 83 -2.52 -7.87 43.31
C SER A 83 -1.48 -7.06 42.53
N GLN A 84 -0.30 -6.83 43.11
CA GLN A 84 0.79 -6.12 42.43
C GLN A 84 1.39 -6.95 41.29
N LYS A 85 1.61 -8.26 41.50
CA LYS A 85 2.09 -9.20 40.46
C LYS A 85 1.07 -9.38 39.34
N ALA A 86 -0.22 -9.47 39.67
CA ALA A 86 -1.31 -9.53 38.70
C ALA A 86 -1.41 -8.24 37.88
N THR A 87 -1.18 -7.08 38.49
CA THR A 87 -1.15 -5.79 37.79
C THR A 87 0.07 -5.66 36.88
N GLY A 88 1.25 -6.11 37.35
CA GLY A 88 2.47 -6.19 36.53
C GLY A 88 2.30 -7.08 35.31
N TYR A 89 1.80 -8.30 35.50
CA TYR A 89 1.49 -9.22 34.42
C TYR A 89 0.45 -8.65 33.44
N ALA A 90 -0.65 -8.09 33.94
CA ALA A 90 -1.70 -7.49 33.11
C ALA A 90 -1.15 -6.35 32.24
N ARG A 91 -0.22 -5.56 32.77
CA ARG A 91 0.45 -4.50 32.01
C ARG A 91 1.32 -5.06 30.88
N LEU A 92 2.18 -6.02 31.17
CA LEU A 92 3.03 -6.63 30.13
C LEU A 92 2.19 -7.38 29.06
N GLN A 93 1.12 -8.06 29.48
CA GLN A 93 0.18 -8.72 28.59
C GLN A 93 -0.52 -7.71 27.66
N LEU A 94 -0.85 -6.53 28.18
CA LEU A 94 -1.44 -5.45 27.39
C LEU A 94 -0.42 -4.83 26.43
N ASP A 95 0.81 -4.60 26.89
CA ASP A 95 1.91 -4.06 26.08
C ASP A 95 2.23 -5.00 24.89
N SER A 96 2.26 -6.31 25.12
CA SER A 96 2.43 -7.32 24.06
C SER A 96 1.29 -7.26 23.04
N GLN A 97 0.04 -7.23 23.50
CA GLN A 97 -1.13 -7.13 22.60
C GLN A 97 -1.12 -5.83 21.80
N PHE A 98 -0.73 -4.72 22.41
CA PHE A 98 -0.62 -3.43 21.73
C PHE A 98 0.45 -3.47 20.64
N ALA A 99 1.61 -4.05 20.94
CA ALA A 99 2.70 -4.21 19.98
C ALA A 99 2.30 -5.11 18.80
N ASP A 100 1.57 -6.21 19.05
CA ASP A 100 1.03 -7.07 18.00
C ASP A 100 0.02 -6.33 17.10
N LYS A 101 -0.87 -5.52 17.68
CA LYS A 101 -1.81 -4.68 16.91
C LYS A 101 -1.09 -3.62 16.08
N GLN A 102 -0.02 -3.05 16.62
CA GLN A 102 0.82 -2.08 15.92
C GLN A 102 1.58 -2.72 14.75
N LEU A 103 2.07 -3.96 14.92
CA LEU A 103 2.66 -4.74 13.83
C LEU A 103 1.63 -5.03 12.74
N ALA A 104 0.43 -5.49 13.12
CA ALA A 104 -0.64 -5.79 12.17
C ALA A 104 -1.06 -4.55 11.36
N SER A 105 -1.17 -3.38 11.99
CA SER A 105 -1.50 -2.14 11.28
C SER A 105 -0.38 -1.69 10.33
N ALA A 106 0.89 -1.82 10.75
CA ALA A 106 2.03 -1.52 9.88
C ALA A 106 2.10 -2.46 8.67
N MET A 107 1.82 -3.76 8.86
CA MET A 107 1.77 -4.73 7.77
C MET A 107 0.65 -4.39 6.76
N ALA A 108 -0.53 -4.01 7.25
CA ALA A 108 -1.62 -3.56 6.39
C ALA A 108 -1.25 -2.30 5.58
N ALA A 109 -0.53 -1.36 6.19
CA ALA A 109 -0.04 -0.17 5.50
C ALA A 109 1.00 -0.50 4.41
N LEU A 110 1.91 -1.44 4.68
CA LEU A 110 2.86 -1.93 3.69
C LEU A 110 2.17 -2.61 2.51
N GLU A 111 1.15 -3.43 2.77
CA GLU A 111 0.38 -4.10 1.73
C GLU A 111 -0.34 -3.09 0.82
N ASN A 112 -0.97 -2.07 1.41
CA ASN A 112 -1.58 -0.97 0.65
C ASN A 112 -0.54 -0.23 -0.20
N ALA A 113 0.63 0.11 0.37
CA ALA A 113 1.70 0.79 -0.36
C ALA A 113 2.21 -0.05 -1.56
N ARG A 114 2.32 -1.38 -1.40
CA ARG A 114 2.67 -2.29 -2.49
C ARG A 114 1.59 -2.33 -3.56
N SER A 115 0.33 -2.49 -3.17
CA SER A 115 -0.80 -2.52 -4.11
C SER A 115 -0.90 -1.23 -4.93
N GLU A 116 -0.67 -0.07 -4.31
CA GLU A 116 -0.62 1.22 -5.02
C GLU A 116 0.56 1.33 -5.99
N ALA A 117 1.74 0.84 -5.59
CA ALA A 117 2.92 0.83 -6.46
C ALA A 117 2.69 -0.06 -7.69
N GLU A 118 2.15 -1.26 -7.50
CA GLU A 118 1.79 -2.18 -8.59
C GLU A 118 0.71 -1.61 -9.51
N ARG A 119 -0.35 -1.00 -8.94
CA ARG A 119 -1.38 -0.32 -9.75
C ARG A 119 -0.75 0.74 -10.65
N LYS A 120 0.12 1.60 -10.12
CA LYS A 120 0.78 2.67 -10.89
C LYS A 120 1.71 2.14 -11.99
N GLN A 121 2.35 0.98 -11.77
CA GLN A 121 3.16 0.30 -12.79
C GLN A 121 2.29 -0.32 -13.89
N LEU A 122 1.17 -0.94 -13.53
CA LEU A 122 0.23 -1.54 -14.49
C LEU A 122 -0.32 -0.50 -15.50
N TYR A 123 -0.50 0.76 -15.07
CA TYR A 123 -0.90 1.87 -15.94
C TYR A 123 0.22 2.43 -16.82
N LEU A 124 1.49 2.17 -16.51
CA LEU A 124 2.65 2.63 -17.30
C LEU A 124 3.18 1.56 -18.26
N GLU A 125 2.87 0.29 -18.04
CA GLU A 125 3.38 -0.83 -18.85
C GLU A 125 2.30 -1.51 -19.71
N ARG A 126 1.01 -1.28 -19.44
CA ARG A 126 -0.09 -1.94 -20.16
C ARG A 126 -1.29 -1.03 -20.43
N LEU A 127 -1.08 0.10 -21.10
CA LEU A 127 -2.05 0.70 -22.04
C LEU A 127 -1.46 2.00 -22.61
N VAL A 128 -1.57 2.14 -23.94
CA VAL A 128 -1.08 3.23 -24.80
C VAL A 128 0.33 2.98 -25.33
N GLU A 129 0.40 2.20 -26.42
CA GLU A 129 1.36 2.52 -27.49
C GLU A 129 1.27 4.03 -27.74
N PRO A 130 2.40 4.76 -27.81
CA PRO A 130 2.35 6.16 -28.18
C PRO A 130 1.59 6.22 -29.50
N ASN A 131 0.36 6.73 -29.48
CA ASN A 131 -0.25 7.18 -30.70
C ASN A 131 0.72 8.27 -31.14
N ARG A 132 1.51 7.98 -32.18
CA ARG A 132 2.31 8.99 -32.83
C ARG A 132 1.34 10.15 -33.04
N PRO A 133 1.63 11.36 -32.54
CA PRO A 133 0.72 12.46 -32.67
C PRO A 133 0.22 12.45 -34.10
N ASP A 134 -1.10 12.33 -34.20
CA ASP A 134 -1.81 12.04 -35.44
C ASP A 134 -1.23 12.96 -36.51
N ILE A 135 -0.66 12.30 -37.52
CA ILE A 135 0.05 12.87 -38.66
C ILE A 135 -0.42 14.29 -38.97
N ALA A 136 0.54 15.20 -39.14
CA ALA A 136 0.28 16.54 -39.67
C ALA A 136 -0.62 16.41 -40.91
N ILE A 137 -1.89 16.74 -40.73
CA ILE A 137 -2.81 16.95 -41.83
C ILE A 137 -2.21 18.12 -42.62
N GLU A 138 -1.82 17.81 -43.86
CA GLU A 138 -1.31 18.64 -44.95
C GLU A 138 0.21 18.62 -45.23
N PRO A 139 0.60 18.46 -46.53
CA PRO A 139 0.31 19.54 -47.47
C PRO A 139 -0.06 19.08 -48.88
N LYS A 140 -1.28 19.42 -49.32
CA LYS A 140 -1.72 19.34 -50.73
C LYS A 140 -1.04 20.43 -51.57
N ARG A 141 0.30 20.54 -51.54
CA ARG A 141 1.06 21.60 -52.24
C ARG A 141 0.71 21.65 -53.74
N ILE A 142 0.57 20.48 -54.35
CA ILE A 142 0.25 20.36 -55.78
C ILE A 142 -1.16 20.88 -56.08
N ARG A 143 -2.15 20.68 -55.20
CA ARG A 143 -3.51 21.20 -55.45
C ARG A 143 -3.53 22.73 -55.40
N GLY A 144 -2.83 23.34 -54.45
CA GLY A 144 -2.70 24.81 -54.37
C GLY A 144 -2.01 25.41 -55.60
N ILE A 145 -0.92 24.79 -56.05
CA ILE A 145 -0.20 25.20 -57.27
C ILE A 145 -1.11 25.05 -58.50
N LEU A 146 -1.81 23.92 -58.64
CA LEU A 146 -2.75 23.70 -59.75
C LEU A 146 -3.90 24.69 -59.74
N THR A 147 -4.49 24.98 -58.57
CA THR A 147 -5.59 25.97 -58.47
C THR A 147 -5.12 27.37 -58.85
N ALA A 148 -3.94 27.80 -58.38
CA ALA A 148 -3.39 29.11 -58.74
C ALA A 148 -3.05 29.19 -60.24
N PHE A 149 -2.50 28.12 -60.81
CA PHE A 149 -2.16 28.03 -62.22
C PHE A 149 -3.41 28.11 -63.13
N ILE A 150 -4.48 27.36 -62.80
CA ILE A 150 -5.73 27.38 -63.56
C ILE A 150 -6.37 28.77 -63.51
N VAL A 151 -6.44 29.39 -62.34
CA VAL A 151 -6.98 30.76 -62.19
C VAL A 151 -6.15 31.76 -63.00
N GLY A 152 -4.82 31.65 -62.99
CA GLY A 152 -3.94 32.50 -63.78
C GLY A 152 -4.19 32.38 -65.30
N LEU A 153 -4.39 31.16 -65.81
CA LEU A 153 -4.70 30.93 -67.22
C LEU A 153 -6.04 31.55 -67.65
N VAL A 154 -7.06 31.46 -66.80
CA VAL A 154 -8.37 32.06 -67.08
C VAL A 154 -8.27 33.59 -67.17
N VAL A 155 -7.57 34.21 -66.23
CA VAL A 155 -7.34 35.67 -66.22
C VAL A 155 -6.55 36.09 -67.46
N TRP A 156 -5.48 35.38 -67.80
CA TRP A 156 -4.69 35.64 -69.00
C TRP A 156 -5.52 35.54 -70.28
N GLY A 157 -6.33 34.49 -70.41
CA GLY A 157 -7.24 34.31 -71.55
C GLY A 157 -8.23 35.45 -71.69
N ALA A 158 -8.89 35.85 -70.61
CA ALA A 158 -9.81 36.98 -70.61
C ALA A 158 -9.11 38.29 -71.02
N LEU A 159 -7.90 38.55 -70.50
CA LEU A 159 -7.11 39.74 -70.86
C LEU A 159 -6.75 39.75 -72.35
N SER A 160 -6.34 38.59 -72.89
CA SER A 160 -5.97 38.44 -74.30
C SER A 160 -7.16 38.71 -75.23
N LEU A 161 -8.36 38.25 -74.87
CA LEU A 161 -9.59 38.50 -75.64
C LEU A 161 -10.01 39.96 -75.58
N LEU A 162 -9.86 40.64 -74.43
CA LEU A 162 -10.14 42.07 -74.32
C LEU A 162 -9.18 42.91 -75.19
N LEU A 163 -7.89 42.58 -75.18
CA LEU A 163 -6.91 43.25 -76.03
C LEU A 163 -7.15 42.98 -77.52
N ALA A 164 -7.49 41.75 -77.89
CA ALA A 164 -7.86 41.40 -79.25
C ALA A 164 -9.12 42.15 -79.71
N SER A 165 -10.16 42.19 -78.86
CA SER A 165 -11.38 42.94 -79.14
C SER A 165 -11.11 44.42 -79.37
N VAL A 166 -10.28 45.07 -78.53
CA VAL A 166 -9.90 46.48 -78.74
C VAL A 166 -9.07 46.69 -80.00
N ARG A 167 -8.20 45.74 -80.36
CA ARG A 167 -7.40 45.82 -81.58
C ARG A 167 -8.26 45.66 -82.83
N GLU A 168 -9.25 44.78 -82.82
CA GLU A 168 -10.12 44.51 -83.96
C GLU A 168 -11.14 45.64 -84.21
N HIS A 169 -11.49 46.42 -83.19
CA HIS A 169 -12.27 47.65 -83.38
C HIS A 169 -11.44 48.85 -83.89
N ARG A 170 -10.14 48.67 -84.13
CA ARG A 170 -9.21 49.74 -84.53
C ARG A 170 -8.74 49.67 -85.99
N ASP A 171 -9.06 48.59 -86.70
CA ASP A 171 -8.96 48.47 -88.17
C ASP A 171 -10.34 48.68 -88.80
#